data_AF-V9KTD1-F1
#
_entry.id   AF-V9KTD1-F1
#
_cell.length_a   1.000
_cell.length_b   1.000
_cell.length_c   1.000
_cell.angle_alpha   90.00
_cell.angle_beta   90.00
_cell.angle_gamma   90.00
#
_symmetry.space_group_name_H-M   'P 1'
#
loop_
_entity.id
_entity.type
_entity.pdbx_description
1 polymer ?
#
loop_
_entity_poly.entity_id
_entity_poly.type
_entity_poly.pdbx_seq_one_letter_code
_entity_poly.pdbx_strand_id
1 'polypeptide(L)'
;LWQHVLPPFPILTEDSVPGSLKNLYTGLFNILNSKLSSSQSDPALKLAAILLTVYGSDWILAENAETRRKFLALIVNLACVEVRICLEDPGLGITCSKPDVITACYSIIEFAMMVCSVGEKICFTVAESNQLVRIMEEAFGAVIYSLKQVTENKLQDPFLFASVRILGVWMAEETAALKQEICDVLPFLIHYARTLFECPAKLDDLSSQVEGLALVDRSETTAWTKDALRFLLPGFCHLSAEDEPRRILISHGFHVLLLRYFTQQWEVFISSPNAPYDAEMSLRTACGIFLNLVVTEPEMIRQEECFSSLLSLLMESLQSLLCSQHHLILAANFTTLGLMMSRILADTPVLQGTAVSRGFFRGAIHFLSKAHVTQLEEAEERTQIVVSERYQEAWDQISELWFLGMQAFASCVPLLPWLPQSVVESDWLKDIFDLLNRASPVTVELDFITSLQYVLVELAKNSKHCRDIMLLNDCEEKANLYGMAGLEQCLCQLEPPHPLRMVTTPRFLK
;
A
#
# COMPACT_ATOMS: atom_id res chain seq x y z
N LEU A 1 7.28 1.75 -0.78
CA LEU A 1 7.06 3.19 -1.04
C LEU A 1 8.13 3.77 -1.96
N TRP A 2 9.42 3.64 -1.64
CA TRP A 2 10.55 4.15 -2.45
C TRP A 2 10.64 3.65 -3.89
N GLN A 3 10.07 2.48 -4.19
CA GLN A 3 10.01 1.92 -5.55
C GLN A 3 9.08 2.72 -6.49
N HIS A 4 8.20 3.58 -5.98
CA HIS A 4 7.40 4.53 -6.79
C HIS A 4 8.19 5.76 -7.24
N VAL A 5 9.36 5.99 -6.63
CA VAL A 5 10.00 7.29 -6.54
C VAL A 5 11.40 7.27 -7.13
N LEU A 6 12.21 6.24 -6.81
CA LEU A 6 13.60 6.13 -7.25
C LEU A 6 13.80 4.87 -8.11
N PRO A 7 14.53 4.97 -9.24
CA PRO A 7 14.97 3.79 -10.00
C PRO A 7 15.98 2.96 -9.17
N PRO A 8 16.15 1.66 -9.47
CA PRO A 8 17.12 0.82 -8.78
C PRO A 8 18.56 1.32 -9.00
N PHE A 9 19.36 1.37 -7.92
CA PHE A 9 20.74 1.84 -7.98
C PHE A 9 21.69 0.76 -8.54
N PRO A 10 22.64 1.10 -9.42
CA PRO A 10 23.75 0.23 -9.76
C PRO A 10 24.65 0.02 -8.54
N ILE A 11 24.93 -1.23 -8.19
CA ILE A 11 25.84 -1.59 -7.11
C ILE A 11 27.28 -1.38 -7.60
N LEU A 12 28.01 -0.45 -6.99
CA LEU A 12 29.45 -0.32 -7.22
C LEU A 12 30.20 -1.36 -6.38
N THR A 13 31.02 -2.19 -7.03
CA THR A 13 31.99 -3.06 -6.35
C THR A 13 33.34 -2.34 -6.19
N GLU A 14 34.11 -2.64 -5.14
CA GLU A 14 35.39 -1.93 -4.84
C GLU A 14 36.37 -1.94 -6.02
N ASP A 15 36.38 -3.00 -6.83
CA ASP A 15 37.24 -3.14 -8.03
C ASP A 15 36.80 -2.26 -9.23
N SER A 16 35.63 -1.61 -9.13
CA SER A 16 35.00 -0.85 -10.22
C SER A 16 34.95 0.66 -10.00
N VAL A 17 35.40 1.17 -8.85
CA VAL A 17 35.31 2.60 -8.50
C VAL A 17 36.30 3.42 -9.36
N PRO A 18 35.84 4.23 -10.32
CA PRO A 18 36.73 4.99 -11.19
C PRO A 18 37.49 6.04 -10.36
N GLY A 19 38.78 6.26 -10.64
CA GLY A 19 39.58 7.29 -9.97
C GLY A 19 38.98 8.71 -10.06
N SER A 20 38.11 8.95 -11.04
CA SER A 20 37.31 10.16 -11.16
C SER A 20 36.30 10.35 -10.02
N LEU A 21 35.66 9.28 -9.50
CA LEU A 21 34.74 9.37 -8.36
C LEU A 21 35.45 9.85 -7.09
N LYS A 22 36.70 9.41 -6.86
CA LYS A 22 37.50 9.88 -5.73
C LYS A 22 37.80 11.38 -5.80
N ASN A 23 38.11 11.88 -7.00
CA ASN A 23 38.32 13.31 -7.22
C ASN A 23 37.02 14.10 -7.04
N LEU A 24 35.89 13.58 -7.52
CA LEU A 24 34.56 14.19 -7.35
C LEU A 24 34.17 14.26 -5.87
N TYR A 25 34.30 13.16 -5.13
CA TYR A 25 34.08 13.13 -3.68
C TYR A 25 34.96 14.17 -2.97
N THR A 26 36.26 14.18 -3.23
CA THR A 26 37.19 15.12 -2.57
C THR A 26 36.86 16.57 -2.89
N GLY A 27 36.54 16.88 -4.15
CA GLY A 27 36.14 18.22 -4.58
C GLY A 27 34.84 18.68 -3.91
N LEU A 28 33.79 17.84 -3.95
CA LEU A 28 32.51 18.14 -3.30
C LEU A 28 32.65 18.26 -1.78
N PHE A 29 33.43 17.39 -1.15
CA PHE A 29 33.71 17.45 0.28
C PHE A 29 34.32 18.79 0.68
N ASN A 30 35.31 19.26 -0.09
CA ASN A 30 35.97 20.55 0.20
C ASN A 30 35.04 21.74 -0.06
N ILE A 31 34.29 21.72 -1.16
CA ILE A 31 33.38 22.82 -1.55
C ILE A 31 32.24 22.94 -0.53
N LEU A 32 31.54 21.84 -0.23
CA LEU A 32 30.34 21.87 0.62
C LEU A 32 30.65 22.06 2.11
N ASN A 33 31.85 21.70 2.58
CA ASN A 33 32.30 22.04 3.94
C ASN A 33 32.78 23.49 4.07
N SER A 34 33.02 24.19 2.96
CA SER A 34 33.48 25.57 2.97
C SER A 34 32.30 26.54 3.02
N LYS A 35 32.45 27.67 3.74
CA LYS A 35 31.47 28.76 3.72
C LYS A 35 31.55 29.55 2.41
N LEU A 36 30.97 29.02 1.34
CA LEU A 36 31.06 29.56 -0.02
C LEU A 36 29.80 30.33 -0.43
N SER A 37 29.91 31.12 -1.50
CA SER A 37 28.80 31.81 -2.15
C SER A 37 27.95 30.87 -3.02
N SER A 38 26.72 31.30 -3.34
CA SER A 38 25.78 30.59 -4.24
C SER A 38 26.39 30.16 -5.57
N SER A 39 27.31 30.94 -6.13
CA SER A 39 28.02 30.61 -7.37
C SER A 39 28.83 29.30 -7.33
N GLN A 40 29.20 28.83 -6.14
CA GLN A 40 29.96 27.59 -5.93
C GLN A 40 29.09 26.50 -5.27
N SER A 41 28.18 26.86 -4.37
CA SER A 41 27.30 25.90 -3.70
C SER A 41 26.24 25.32 -4.63
N ASP A 42 25.64 26.14 -5.51
CA ASP A 42 24.52 25.70 -6.36
C ASP A 42 24.94 24.57 -7.33
N PRO A 43 26.06 24.67 -8.08
CA PRO A 43 26.50 23.57 -8.95
C PRO A 43 26.95 22.33 -8.15
N ALA A 44 27.49 22.53 -6.94
CA ALA A 44 27.92 21.43 -6.08
C ALA A 44 26.74 20.61 -5.54
N LEU A 45 25.66 21.27 -5.12
CA LEU A 45 24.42 20.60 -4.71
C LEU A 45 23.77 19.85 -5.88
N LYS A 46 23.72 20.46 -7.07
CA LYS A 46 23.24 19.78 -8.28
C LYS A 46 24.04 18.51 -8.60
N LEU A 47 25.37 18.60 -8.53
CA LEU A 47 26.23 17.44 -8.76
C LEU A 47 26.06 16.36 -7.69
N ALA A 48 25.95 16.74 -6.41
CA ALA A 48 25.70 15.80 -5.32
C ALA A 48 24.35 15.08 -5.48
N ALA A 49 23.29 15.79 -5.88
CA ALA A 49 21.98 15.21 -6.16
C ALA A 49 22.03 14.15 -7.27
N ILE A 50 22.73 14.44 -8.38
CA ILE A 50 22.92 13.50 -9.48
C ILE A 50 23.71 12.28 -9.01
N LEU A 51 24.78 12.47 -8.24
CA LEU A 51 25.59 11.35 -7.74
C LEU A 51 24.81 10.45 -6.78
N LEU A 52 23.98 11.02 -5.89
CA LEU A 52 23.07 10.23 -5.04
C LEU A 52 22.03 9.48 -5.85
N THR A 53 21.48 10.10 -6.89
CA THR A 53 20.48 9.45 -7.76
C THR A 53 21.09 8.28 -8.55
N VAL A 54 22.32 8.44 -9.06
CA VAL A 54 22.97 7.45 -9.93
C VAL A 54 23.71 6.37 -9.15
N TYR A 55 24.33 6.69 -8.01
CA TYR A 55 25.22 5.77 -7.29
C TYR A 55 24.78 5.50 -5.85
N GLY A 56 23.61 5.99 -5.43
CA GLY A 56 23.21 5.96 -4.03
C GLY A 56 24.25 6.63 -3.16
N SER A 57 24.52 6.09 -1.98
CA SER A 57 25.57 6.61 -1.12
C SER A 57 26.98 6.04 -1.37
N ASP A 58 27.12 5.13 -2.34
CA ASP A 58 28.38 4.42 -2.60
C ASP A 58 29.48 5.37 -3.15
N TRP A 59 29.12 6.51 -3.76
CA TRP A 59 30.09 7.52 -4.20
C TRP A 59 30.72 8.32 -3.05
N ILE A 60 30.19 8.22 -1.83
CA ILE A 60 30.76 8.88 -0.64
C ILE A 60 31.92 8.03 -0.10
N LEU A 61 33.10 8.20 -0.73
CA LEU A 61 34.31 7.41 -0.49
C LEU A 61 35.09 7.84 0.76
N ALA A 62 34.38 8.13 1.86
CA ALA A 62 34.97 8.51 3.13
C ALA A 62 35.72 7.34 3.79
N GLU A 63 36.82 7.65 4.50
CA GLU A 63 37.71 6.65 5.13
C GLU A 63 37.01 5.78 6.19
N ASN A 64 35.96 6.31 6.83
CA ASN A 64 35.19 5.59 7.82
C ASN A 64 33.69 5.93 7.72
N ALA A 65 32.86 5.05 8.29
CA ALA A 65 31.40 5.17 8.23
C ALA A 65 30.87 6.42 8.93
N GLU A 66 31.53 6.92 9.97
CA GLU A 66 31.13 8.14 10.69
C GLU A 66 31.30 9.39 9.81
N THR A 67 32.44 9.55 9.17
CA THR A 67 32.70 10.64 8.21
C THR A 67 31.72 10.57 7.04
N ARG A 68 31.41 9.36 6.56
CA ARG A 68 30.41 9.14 5.51
C ARG A 68 29.02 9.66 5.93
N ARG A 69 28.56 9.29 7.13
CA ARG A 69 27.29 9.76 7.70
C ARG A 69 27.26 11.27 7.88
N LYS A 70 28.30 11.84 8.51
CA LYS A 70 28.40 13.29 8.74
C LYS A 70 28.37 14.08 7.44
N PHE A 71 29.03 13.57 6.40
CA PHE A 71 29.04 14.24 5.10
C PHE A 71 27.67 14.16 4.41
N LEU A 72 27.01 13.00 4.44
CA LEU A 72 25.64 12.89 3.93
C LEU A 72 24.70 13.84 4.69
N ALA A 73 24.76 13.84 6.03
CA ALA A 73 23.95 14.74 6.86
C ALA A 73 24.20 16.23 6.55
N LEU A 74 25.46 16.60 6.25
CA LEU A 74 25.79 17.95 5.79
C LEU A 74 25.13 18.29 4.46
N ILE A 75 25.22 17.40 3.46
CA ILE A 75 24.59 17.60 2.14
C ILE A 75 23.08 17.81 2.30
N VAL A 76 22.43 16.99 3.13
CA VAL A 76 20.98 17.09 3.40
C VAL A 76 20.64 18.40 4.10
N ASN A 77 21.42 18.80 5.11
CA ASN A 77 21.22 20.07 5.81
C ASN A 77 21.37 21.26 4.85
N LEU A 78 22.38 21.27 4.00
CA LEU A 78 22.58 22.33 3.00
C LEU A 78 21.43 22.39 1.98
N ALA A 79 20.94 21.24 1.52
CA ALA A 79 19.79 21.16 0.65
C ALA A 79 18.52 21.73 1.30
N CYS A 80 18.25 21.39 2.57
CA CYS A 80 17.12 21.93 3.32
C CYS A 80 17.20 23.44 3.50
N VAL A 81 18.40 23.96 3.85
CA VAL A 81 18.63 25.40 3.98
C VAL A 81 18.39 26.14 2.66
N GLU A 82 18.88 25.62 1.53
CA GLU A 82 18.68 26.26 0.22
C GLU A 82 17.19 26.27 -0.19
N VAL A 83 16.46 25.18 0.06
CA VAL A 83 15.00 25.10 -0.17
C VAL A 83 14.29 26.20 0.62
N ARG A 84 14.60 26.32 1.91
CA ARG A 84 13.98 27.34 2.77
C ARG A 84 14.29 28.76 2.31
N ILE A 85 15.57 29.06 2.06
CA ILE A 85 15.98 30.40 1.58
C ILE A 85 15.23 30.80 0.31
N CYS A 86 15.06 29.86 -0.62
CA CYS A 86 14.45 30.17 -1.91
C CYS A 86 12.91 30.18 -1.89
N LEU A 87 12.26 29.49 -0.94
CA LEU A 87 10.80 29.40 -0.85
C LEU A 87 10.17 30.31 0.21
N GLU A 88 10.93 30.73 1.23
CA GLU A 88 10.45 31.61 2.31
C GLU A 88 10.59 33.11 1.97
N ASP A 89 11.35 33.50 0.93
CA ASP A 89 11.57 34.92 0.58
C ASP A 89 10.34 35.58 -0.09
N PRO A 90 9.63 36.51 0.60
CA PRO A 90 8.45 37.18 0.07
C PRO A 90 8.74 38.20 -1.05
N GLY A 91 10.01 38.51 -1.35
CA GLY A 91 10.40 39.48 -2.37
C GLY A 91 10.39 38.97 -3.82
N LEU A 92 10.35 37.65 -4.02
CA LEU A 92 10.38 37.02 -5.33
C LEU A 92 8.95 36.73 -5.80
N GLY A 93 8.33 37.73 -6.41
CA GLY A 93 6.99 37.61 -6.98
C GLY A 93 6.84 36.33 -7.83
N ILE A 94 5.97 35.43 -7.37
CA ILE A 94 5.32 34.29 -8.05
C ILE A 94 6.27 33.24 -8.69
N THR A 95 7.48 33.55 -9.15
CA THR A 95 8.43 32.66 -9.82
C THR A 95 9.68 32.44 -8.97
N CYS A 96 9.92 31.18 -8.59
CA CYS A 96 11.15 30.75 -7.93
C CYS A 96 12.40 31.16 -8.75
N SER A 97 13.39 31.79 -8.09
CA SER A 97 14.59 32.29 -8.77
C SER A 97 15.57 31.20 -9.20
N LYS A 98 15.46 29.98 -8.64
CA LYS A 98 16.40 28.86 -8.88
C LYS A 98 15.70 27.48 -8.93
N PRO A 99 14.72 27.24 -9.81
CA PRO A 99 13.93 26.00 -9.81
C PRO A 99 14.79 24.75 -9.97
N ASP A 100 15.84 24.80 -10.80
CA ASP A 100 16.76 23.67 -11.01
C ASP A 100 17.57 23.30 -9.76
N VAL A 101 17.95 24.29 -8.94
CA VAL A 101 18.73 24.04 -7.71
C VAL A 101 17.82 23.42 -6.66
N ILE A 102 16.61 23.95 -6.50
CA ILE A 102 15.64 23.42 -5.54
C ILE A 102 15.23 22.00 -5.93
N THR A 103 15.01 21.73 -7.22
CA THR A 103 14.68 20.38 -7.69
C THR A 103 15.80 19.38 -7.37
N ALA A 104 17.07 19.79 -7.52
CA ALA A 104 18.20 18.97 -7.09
C ALA A 104 18.22 18.78 -5.55
N CYS A 105 17.88 19.81 -4.78
CA CYS A 105 17.76 19.70 -3.34
C CYS A 105 16.63 18.74 -2.93
N TYR A 106 15.50 18.74 -3.63
CA TYR A 106 14.43 17.77 -3.42
C TYR A 106 14.92 16.34 -3.64
N SER A 107 15.71 16.06 -4.68
CA SER A 107 16.30 14.72 -4.88
C SER A 107 17.24 14.30 -3.74
N ILE A 108 18.00 15.24 -3.17
CA ILE A 108 18.83 14.98 -1.98
C ILE A 108 17.97 14.63 -0.77
N ILE A 109 16.91 15.40 -0.51
CA ILE A 109 15.98 15.20 0.61
C ILE A 109 15.22 13.88 0.47
N GLU A 110 14.74 13.58 -0.74
CA GLU A 110 14.08 12.33 -1.11
C GLU A 110 15.01 11.14 -0.81
N PHE A 111 16.28 11.22 -1.21
CA PHE A 111 17.26 10.20 -0.86
C PHE A 111 17.48 10.08 0.66
N ALA A 112 17.58 11.20 1.38
CA ALA A 112 17.78 11.19 2.82
C ALA A 112 16.64 10.50 3.58
N MET A 113 15.41 10.78 3.18
CA MET A 113 14.22 10.11 3.71
C MET A 113 14.26 8.60 3.46
N MET A 114 14.68 8.16 2.27
CA MET A 114 14.85 6.73 1.96
C MET A 114 15.84 6.04 2.89
N VAL A 115 16.98 6.69 3.12
CA VAL A 115 17.99 6.19 4.06
C VAL A 115 17.45 6.12 5.49
N CYS A 116 16.63 7.09 5.91
CA CYS A 116 16.03 7.10 7.25
C CYS A 116 14.98 6.00 7.45
N SER A 117 14.20 5.66 6.40
CA SER A 117 13.09 4.70 6.49
C SER A 117 13.49 3.24 6.26
N VAL A 118 14.28 2.96 5.22
CA VAL A 118 14.56 1.59 4.78
C VAL A 118 15.89 1.06 5.33
N GLY A 119 16.77 1.95 5.79
CA GLY A 119 18.13 1.62 6.16
C GLY A 119 18.96 1.24 4.93
N GLU A 120 19.71 2.19 4.40
CA GLU A 120 20.74 1.91 3.40
C GLU A 120 22.00 1.32 4.08
N LYS A 121 23.06 0.98 3.32
CA LYS A 121 24.39 0.65 3.88
C LYS A 121 24.89 1.73 4.86
N ILE A 122 24.45 2.99 4.68
CA ILE A 122 24.65 4.07 5.64
C ILE A 122 23.54 4.04 6.68
N CYS A 123 23.80 3.36 7.80
CA CYS A 123 22.88 3.39 8.93
C CYS A 123 23.13 4.62 9.80
N PHE A 124 22.29 5.66 9.67
CA PHE A 124 22.24 6.73 10.67
C PHE A 124 21.87 6.17 12.05
N THR A 125 22.44 6.74 13.10
CA THR A 125 21.94 6.50 14.45
C THR A 125 20.54 7.10 14.60
N VAL A 126 19.75 6.59 15.54
CA VAL A 126 18.40 7.12 15.82
C VAL A 126 18.45 8.63 16.11
N ALA A 127 19.47 9.10 16.83
CA ALA A 127 19.63 10.52 17.12
C ALA A 127 19.94 11.36 15.86
N GLU A 128 20.80 10.86 14.97
CA GLU A 128 21.11 11.51 13.69
C GLU A 128 19.89 11.55 12.77
N SER A 129 19.15 10.44 12.66
CA SER A 129 17.90 10.36 11.88
C SER A 129 16.87 11.37 12.39
N ASN A 130 16.63 11.40 13.71
CA ASN A 130 15.71 12.37 14.32
C ASN A 130 16.14 13.83 14.07
N GLN A 131 17.44 14.12 14.07
CA GLN A 131 17.93 15.47 13.77
C GLN A 131 17.72 15.83 12.30
N LEU A 132 17.93 14.90 11.37
CA LEU A 132 17.65 15.11 9.95
C LEU A 132 16.17 15.34 9.69
N VAL A 133 15.30 14.53 10.29
CA VAL A 133 13.84 14.68 10.16
C VAL A 133 13.39 16.08 10.60
N ARG A 134 13.93 16.60 11.72
CA ARG A 134 13.62 17.97 12.17
C ARG A 134 14.06 19.06 11.17
N ILE A 135 15.21 18.90 10.53
CA ILE A 135 15.69 19.87 9.54
C ILE A 135 14.84 19.78 8.26
N MET A 136 14.46 18.56 7.87
CA MET A 136 13.56 18.32 6.74
C MET A 136 12.16 18.89 7.01
N GLU A 137 11.64 18.78 8.24
CA GLU A 137 10.36 19.36 8.66
C GLU A 137 10.30 20.88 8.36
N GLU A 138 11.35 21.63 8.69
CA GLU A 138 11.42 23.06 8.38
C GLU A 138 11.39 23.32 6.85
N ALA A 139 12.10 22.50 6.07
CA ALA A 139 12.10 22.61 4.61
C ALA A 139 10.72 22.28 4.01
N PHE A 140 10.03 21.26 4.52
CA PHE A 140 8.67 20.92 4.10
C PHE A 140 7.65 21.99 4.52
N GLY A 141 7.84 22.66 5.66
CA GLY A 141 7.07 23.86 6.02
C GLY A 141 7.16 24.94 4.94
N ALA A 142 8.36 25.21 4.41
CA ALA A 142 8.57 26.16 3.31
C ALA A 142 7.94 25.68 1.99
N VAL A 143 8.00 24.39 1.68
CA VAL A 143 7.33 23.80 0.51
C VAL A 143 5.81 23.99 0.62
N ILE A 144 5.20 23.65 1.75
CA ILE A 144 3.76 23.83 1.98
C ILE A 144 3.37 25.30 1.86
N TYR A 145 4.15 26.21 2.45
CA TYR A 145 3.93 27.65 2.36
C TYR A 145 3.94 28.14 0.90
N SER A 146 4.87 27.66 0.09
CA SER A 146 4.93 27.96 -1.35
C SER A 146 3.72 27.42 -2.11
N LEU A 147 3.32 26.17 -1.86
CA LEU A 147 2.16 25.55 -2.52
C LEU A 147 0.84 26.29 -2.22
N LYS A 148 0.68 26.81 -1.00
CA LYS A 148 -0.49 27.62 -0.61
C LYS A 148 -0.65 28.93 -1.41
N GLN A 149 0.41 29.39 -2.08
CA GLN A 149 0.42 30.64 -2.85
C GLN A 149 0.23 30.44 -4.36
N VAL A 150 0.09 29.19 -4.81
CA VAL A 150 0.00 28.86 -6.23
C VAL A 150 -1.33 29.34 -6.81
N THR A 151 -1.25 30.07 -7.92
CA THR A 151 -2.41 30.50 -8.73
C THR A 151 -2.70 29.52 -9.87
N GLU A 152 -3.93 29.43 -10.34
CA GLU A 152 -4.39 28.50 -11.41
C GLU A 152 -3.53 28.51 -12.69
N ASN A 153 -2.96 29.66 -13.07
CA ASN A 153 -2.11 29.78 -14.25
C ASN A 153 -0.80 28.97 -14.20
N LYS A 154 -0.46 28.39 -13.04
CA LYS A 154 0.79 27.66 -12.79
C LYS A 154 0.63 26.17 -12.56
N LEU A 155 -0.59 25.64 -12.70
CA LEU A 155 -0.86 24.21 -12.44
C LEU A 155 -0.12 23.26 -13.40
N GLN A 156 0.44 23.76 -14.51
CA GLN A 156 1.21 22.97 -15.47
C GLN A 156 2.73 23.20 -15.34
N ASP A 157 3.18 23.95 -14.32
CA ASP A 157 4.60 24.22 -14.08
C ASP A 157 5.32 22.93 -13.60
N PRO A 158 6.38 22.46 -14.30
CA PRO A 158 7.17 21.31 -13.85
C PRO A 158 7.75 21.47 -12.44
N PHE A 159 8.09 22.69 -12.03
CA PHE A 159 8.60 22.96 -10.68
C PHE A 159 7.52 22.74 -9.60
N LEU A 160 6.27 23.09 -9.92
CA LEU A 160 5.14 22.80 -9.05
C LEU A 160 4.94 21.30 -8.90
N PHE A 161 5.04 20.54 -9.99
CA PHE A 161 4.98 19.08 -9.91
C PHE A 161 6.09 18.51 -9.01
N ALA A 162 7.33 18.96 -9.18
CA ALA A 162 8.44 18.52 -8.33
C ALA A 162 8.17 18.82 -6.83
N SER A 163 7.57 19.99 -6.55
CA SER A 163 7.20 20.40 -5.18
C SER A 163 6.04 19.57 -4.60
N VAL A 164 5.05 19.21 -5.41
CA VAL A 164 3.95 18.31 -5.01
C VAL A 164 4.47 16.89 -4.80
N ARG A 165 5.37 16.41 -5.67
CA ARG A 165 6.00 15.09 -5.57
C ARG A 165 6.78 14.96 -4.26
N ILE A 166 7.68 15.88 -3.96
CA ILE A 166 8.50 15.79 -2.74
C ILE A 166 7.61 15.86 -1.48
N LEU A 167 6.54 16.66 -1.50
CA LEU A 167 5.56 16.66 -0.41
C LEU A 167 4.81 15.33 -0.29
N GLY A 168 4.49 14.69 -1.42
CA GLY A 168 3.95 13.32 -1.45
C GLY A 168 4.88 12.32 -0.75
N VAL A 169 6.19 12.44 -0.96
CA VAL A 169 7.21 11.64 -0.27
C VAL A 169 7.20 11.90 1.23
N TRP A 170 7.14 13.16 1.68
CA TRP A 170 7.00 13.50 3.10
C TRP A 170 5.79 12.85 3.75
N MET A 171 4.60 13.06 3.18
CA MET A 171 3.35 12.52 3.73
C MET A 171 3.30 10.98 3.73
N ALA A 172 4.10 10.33 2.87
CA ALA A 172 4.19 8.87 2.82
C ALA A 172 5.01 8.26 3.96
N GLU A 173 5.94 9.01 4.53
CA GLU A 173 6.95 8.46 5.47
C GLU A 173 6.88 9.14 6.85
N GLU A 174 6.44 10.39 6.93
CA GLU A 174 6.28 11.14 8.18
C GLU A 174 4.81 11.53 8.39
N THR A 175 4.24 11.06 9.50
CA THR A 175 2.79 11.16 9.80
C THR A 175 2.50 11.91 11.10
N ALA A 176 3.51 12.35 11.84
CA ALA A 176 3.36 13.05 13.12
C ALA A 176 3.58 14.57 13.01
N ALA A 177 4.48 15.02 12.12
CA ALA A 177 4.81 16.43 11.94
C ALA A 177 3.90 17.14 10.92
N LEU A 178 3.80 18.48 11.03
CA LEU A 178 3.09 19.37 10.09
C LEU A 178 1.61 19.02 9.82
N LYS A 179 0.92 18.36 10.75
CA LYS A 179 -0.45 17.86 10.52
C LYS A 179 -1.42 18.95 10.10
N GLN A 180 -1.38 20.11 10.75
CA GLN A 180 -2.29 21.21 10.46
C GLN A 180 -1.96 21.83 9.10
N GLU A 181 -0.67 22.04 8.82
CA GLU A 181 -0.17 22.58 7.56
C GLU A 181 -0.52 21.68 6.37
N ILE A 182 -0.43 20.36 6.56
CA ILE A 182 -0.87 19.34 5.60
C ILE A 182 -2.38 19.44 5.38
N CYS A 183 -3.19 19.50 6.45
CA CYS A 183 -4.64 19.65 6.32
C CYS A 183 -5.02 20.91 5.56
N ASP A 184 -4.33 22.03 5.81
CA ASP A 184 -4.60 23.30 5.14
C ASP A 184 -4.28 23.27 3.63
N VAL A 185 -3.23 22.53 3.21
CA VAL A 185 -2.83 22.44 1.79
C VAL A 185 -3.52 21.29 1.04
N LEU A 186 -4.11 20.34 1.76
CA LEU A 186 -4.76 19.16 1.19
C LEU A 186 -5.85 19.48 0.16
N PRO A 187 -6.74 20.49 0.34
CA PRO A 187 -7.68 20.92 -0.69
C PRO A 187 -7.00 21.27 -2.03
N PHE A 188 -5.88 21.98 -1.97
CA PHE A 188 -5.10 22.35 -3.15
C PHE A 188 -4.50 21.11 -3.82
N LEU A 189 -3.95 20.17 -3.05
CA LEU A 189 -3.37 18.94 -3.60
C LEU A 189 -4.41 18.09 -4.35
N ILE A 190 -5.62 17.96 -3.81
CA ILE A 190 -6.73 17.24 -4.46
C ILE A 190 -7.12 17.94 -5.76
N HIS A 191 -7.28 19.27 -5.72
CA HIS A 191 -7.63 20.06 -6.91
C HIS A 191 -6.54 19.99 -7.99
N TYR A 192 -5.27 20.10 -7.60
CA TYR A 192 -4.12 20.00 -8.50
C TYR A 192 -4.07 18.62 -9.18
N ALA A 193 -4.17 17.55 -8.38
CA ALA A 193 -4.15 16.18 -8.87
C ALA A 193 -5.33 15.89 -9.81
N ARG A 194 -6.53 16.39 -9.48
CA ARG A 194 -7.71 16.32 -10.35
C ARG A 194 -7.46 17.02 -11.69
N THR A 195 -6.96 18.25 -11.64
CA THR A 195 -6.72 19.06 -12.84
C THR A 195 -5.75 18.37 -13.80
N LEU A 196 -4.65 17.83 -13.29
CA LEU A 196 -3.67 17.10 -14.10
C LEU A 196 -4.22 15.78 -14.67
N PHE A 197 -5.03 15.07 -13.90
CA PHE A 197 -5.65 13.82 -14.32
C PHE A 197 -6.75 14.02 -15.39
N GLU A 198 -7.60 15.03 -15.24
CA GLU A 198 -8.77 15.25 -16.10
C GLU A 198 -8.46 16.09 -17.35
N CYS A 199 -7.51 17.01 -17.25
CA CYS A 199 -7.09 17.87 -18.35
C CYS A 199 -5.62 17.59 -18.72
N PRO A 200 -5.29 16.40 -19.26
CA PRO A 200 -3.97 16.15 -19.80
C PRO A 200 -3.76 17.15 -20.93
N ALA A 201 -2.82 18.10 -20.74
CA ALA A 201 -2.53 19.11 -21.75
C ALA A 201 -2.32 18.41 -23.10
N LYS A 202 -2.97 18.90 -24.16
CA LYS A 202 -2.83 18.40 -25.53
C LYS A 202 -1.34 18.19 -25.81
N LEU A 203 -0.95 16.94 -26.05
CA LEU A 203 0.43 16.48 -26.14
C LEU A 203 1.23 17.10 -27.31
N ASP A 204 0.61 17.94 -28.15
CA ASP A 204 1.12 18.30 -29.48
C ASP A 204 1.90 19.63 -29.57
N ASP A 205 1.94 20.49 -28.54
CA ASP A 205 2.44 21.88 -28.75
C ASP A 205 3.80 22.20 -28.10
N LEU A 206 4.43 21.28 -27.37
CA LEU A 206 5.69 21.53 -26.65
C LEU A 206 6.87 20.64 -27.07
N SER A 207 6.63 19.58 -27.85
CA SER A 207 7.71 18.74 -28.40
C SER A 207 8.53 19.45 -29.48
N SER A 208 8.04 20.57 -30.02
CA SER A 208 8.65 21.31 -31.13
C SER A 208 9.67 22.40 -30.71
N GLN A 209 9.83 22.73 -29.42
CA GLN A 209 10.70 23.84 -28.98
C GLN A 209 12.01 23.42 -28.27
N VAL A 210 12.29 22.12 -28.11
CA VAL A 210 13.52 21.64 -27.42
C VAL A 210 14.47 20.86 -28.35
N GLU A 211 14.36 21.05 -29.67
CA GLU A 211 15.30 20.44 -30.64
C GLU A 211 16.64 21.17 -30.77
N GLY A 212 16.85 22.29 -30.06
CA GLY A 212 18.02 23.15 -30.28
C GLY A 212 19.34 22.79 -29.59
N LEU A 213 19.40 21.90 -28.58
CA LEU A 213 20.59 21.81 -27.71
C LEU A 213 21.00 20.40 -27.24
N ALA A 214 20.62 19.32 -27.95
CA ALA A 214 21.00 17.97 -27.55
C ALA A 214 22.40 17.56 -28.03
N LEU A 215 23.28 17.22 -27.08
CA LEU A 215 24.41 16.29 -27.27
C LEU A 215 24.35 15.19 -26.20
N VAL A 216 23.24 14.44 -26.15
CA VAL A 216 23.21 13.05 -25.62
C VAL A 216 22.14 12.29 -26.40
N ASP A 217 22.51 11.09 -26.80
CA ASP A 217 21.76 10.11 -27.59
C ASP A 217 20.35 9.85 -27.04
N ARG A 218 19.31 9.95 -27.90
CA ARG A 218 17.90 9.80 -27.53
C ARG A 218 17.46 8.35 -27.66
N SER A 219 17.59 7.58 -26.58
CA SER A 219 16.58 6.58 -26.23
C SER A 219 15.83 7.10 -25.00
N GLU A 220 14.52 7.30 -25.13
CA GLU A 220 13.63 7.73 -24.05
C GLU A 220 13.87 9.17 -23.54
N THR A 221 13.51 10.16 -24.37
CA THR A 221 13.11 11.46 -23.80
C THR A 221 11.80 11.21 -23.07
N THR A 222 11.88 10.91 -21.78
CA THR A 222 10.74 10.65 -20.90
C THR A 222 9.80 11.84 -20.96
N ALA A 223 8.64 11.66 -21.58
CA ALA A 223 7.51 12.55 -21.35
C ALA A 223 7.30 12.57 -19.84
N TRP A 224 7.51 13.71 -19.17
CA TRP A 224 7.27 13.80 -17.73
C TRP A 224 5.82 13.38 -17.49
N THR A 225 5.64 12.27 -16.78
CA THR A 225 4.34 11.72 -16.44
C THR A 225 3.61 12.69 -15.53
N LYS A 226 2.55 13.34 -16.04
CA LYS A 226 1.71 14.28 -15.27
C LYS A 226 0.83 13.58 -14.22
N ASP A 227 1.25 12.40 -13.76
CA ASP A 227 0.54 11.59 -12.79
C ASP A 227 0.96 12.00 -11.36
N ALA A 228 0.41 13.11 -10.88
CA ALA A 228 0.62 13.56 -9.52
C ALA A 228 -0.05 12.63 -8.48
N LEU A 229 -1.15 11.96 -8.86
CA LEU A 229 -1.88 11.06 -7.97
C LEU A 229 -1.00 9.92 -7.50
N ARG A 230 -0.20 9.33 -8.39
CA ARG A 230 0.76 8.27 -8.04
C ARG A 230 1.65 8.62 -6.84
N PHE A 231 2.13 9.85 -6.77
CA PHE A 231 3.03 10.30 -5.72
C PHE A 231 2.30 10.73 -4.43
N LEU A 232 1.03 11.14 -4.55
CA LEU A 232 0.19 11.55 -3.42
C LEU A 232 -0.52 10.39 -2.74
N LEU A 233 -0.79 9.30 -3.48
CA LEU A 233 -1.56 8.14 -2.99
C LEU A 233 -1.04 7.57 -1.67
N PRO A 234 0.26 7.33 -1.48
CA PRO A 234 0.78 6.87 -0.19
C PRO A 234 0.42 7.77 1.00
N GLY A 235 0.67 9.07 0.88
CA GLY A 235 0.32 10.03 1.93
C GLY A 235 -1.19 10.08 2.15
N PHE A 236 -1.98 10.06 1.09
CA PHE A 236 -3.44 10.01 1.17
C PHE A 236 -3.96 8.71 1.83
N CYS A 237 -3.22 7.60 1.72
CA CYS A 237 -3.52 6.36 2.44
C CYS A 237 -3.44 6.56 3.96
N HIS A 238 -2.34 7.11 4.46
CA HIS A 238 -2.20 7.42 5.90
C HIS A 238 -3.25 8.44 6.36
N LEU A 239 -3.40 9.53 5.61
CA LEU A 239 -4.36 10.59 5.91
C LEU A 239 -5.82 10.11 5.91
N SER A 240 -6.17 9.11 5.09
CA SER A 240 -7.52 8.55 5.08
C SER A 240 -7.87 7.78 6.37
N ALA A 241 -6.88 7.32 7.14
CA ALA A 241 -7.11 6.66 8.43
C ALA A 241 -7.38 7.66 9.56
N GLU A 242 -6.94 8.91 9.43
CA GLU A 242 -7.10 9.97 10.44
C GLU A 242 -8.37 10.80 10.24
N ASP A 243 -9.05 11.18 11.34
CA ASP A 243 -10.39 11.79 11.28
C ASP A 243 -10.46 13.09 10.48
N GLU A 244 -9.64 14.08 10.81
CA GLU A 244 -9.71 15.41 10.17
C GLU A 244 -9.32 15.39 8.69
N PRO A 245 -8.13 14.89 8.29
CA PRO A 245 -7.77 14.85 6.88
C PRO A 245 -8.68 13.93 6.06
N ARG A 246 -9.24 12.84 6.62
CA ARG A 246 -10.27 12.03 5.94
C ARG A 246 -11.50 12.87 5.60
N ARG A 247 -12.01 13.70 6.50
CA ARG A 247 -13.14 14.60 6.20
C ARG A 247 -12.82 15.58 5.08
N ILE A 248 -11.58 16.09 5.02
CA ILE A 248 -11.13 16.97 3.94
C ILE A 248 -11.12 16.21 2.61
N LEU A 249 -10.55 15.01 2.56
CA LEU A 249 -10.55 14.15 1.36
C LEU A 249 -11.99 13.91 0.85
N ILE A 250 -12.91 13.57 1.75
CA ILE A 250 -14.31 13.28 1.41
C ILE A 250 -15.02 14.53 0.91
N SER A 251 -14.95 15.64 1.66
CA SER A 251 -15.64 16.89 1.30
C SER A 251 -15.19 17.48 -0.03
N HIS A 252 -13.97 17.16 -0.47
CA HIS A 252 -13.43 17.57 -1.77
C HIS A 252 -13.65 16.53 -2.87
N GLY A 253 -14.43 15.47 -2.63
CA GLY A 253 -14.78 14.45 -3.63
C GLY A 253 -13.59 13.60 -4.06
N PHE A 254 -12.63 13.34 -3.16
CA PHE A 254 -11.45 12.54 -3.49
C PHE A 254 -11.81 11.08 -3.80
N HIS A 255 -12.77 10.48 -3.12
CA HIS A 255 -13.20 9.08 -3.37
C HIS A 255 -13.71 8.88 -4.81
N VAL A 256 -14.39 9.86 -5.40
CA VAL A 256 -14.81 9.81 -6.82
C VAL A 256 -13.60 9.92 -7.76
N LEU A 257 -12.66 10.83 -7.46
CA LEU A 257 -11.41 10.95 -8.22
C LEU A 257 -10.59 9.65 -8.14
N LEU A 258 -10.50 9.07 -6.94
CA LEU A 258 -9.79 7.84 -6.67
C LEU A 258 -10.37 6.67 -7.47
N LEU A 259 -11.69 6.54 -7.55
CA LEU A 259 -12.33 5.51 -8.37
C LEU A 259 -11.97 5.64 -9.85
N ARG A 260 -12.00 6.87 -10.38
CA ARG A 260 -11.66 7.11 -11.79
C ARG A 260 -10.19 6.79 -12.06
N TYR A 261 -9.31 7.20 -11.15
CA TYR A 261 -7.89 6.86 -11.23
C TYR A 261 -7.66 5.36 -11.14
N PHE A 262 -8.32 4.68 -10.18
CA PHE A 262 -8.28 3.23 -10.02
C PHE A 262 -8.71 2.51 -11.30
N THR A 263 -9.79 2.97 -11.94
CA THR A 263 -10.28 2.40 -13.20
C THR A 263 -9.25 2.57 -14.32
N GLN A 264 -8.65 3.75 -14.47
CA GLN A 264 -7.59 3.97 -15.46
C GLN A 264 -6.35 3.11 -15.19
N GLN A 265 -5.90 3.02 -13.93
CA GLN A 265 -4.75 2.19 -13.57
C GLN A 265 -5.03 0.71 -13.80
N TRP A 266 -6.28 0.26 -13.58
CA TRP A 266 -6.71 -1.08 -13.92
C TRP A 266 -6.63 -1.34 -15.43
N GLU A 267 -7.11 -0.41 -16.27
CA GLU A 267 -7.00 -0.51 -17.73
C GLU A 267 -5.54 -0.57 -18.20
N VAL A 268 -4.67 0.27 -17.64
CA VAL A 268 -3.21 0.24 -17.92
C VAL A 268 -2.62 -1.10 -17.51
N PHE A 269 -3.00 -1.61 -16.34
CA PHE A 269 -2.52 -2.87 -15.80
C PHE A 269 -2.91 -4.06 -16.69
N ILE A 270 -4.16 -4.15 -17.15
CA ILE A 270 -4.60 -5.27 -17.99
C ILE A 270 -4.14 -5.17 -19.45
N SER A 271 -3.78 -3.98 -19.93
CA SER A 271 -3.42 -3.74 -21.34
C SER A 271 -2.02 -4.25 -21.72
N SER A 272 -1.15 -4.53 -20.75
CA SER A 272 0.20 -5.01 -21.00
C SER A 272 0.54 -6.20 -20.08
N PRO A 273 1.06 -7.32 -20.61
CA PRO A 273 1.56 -8.42 -19.78
C PRO A 273 2.77 -8.01 -18.92
N ASN A 274 3.50 -6.96 -19.33
CA ASN A 274 4.48 -6.26 -18.51
C ASN A 274 3.87 -4.94 -18.03
N ALA A 275 2.74 -5.03 -17.34
CA ALA A 275 2.11 -3.87 -16.72
C ALA A 275 3.18 -3.09 -15.93
N PRO A 276 3.19 -1.75 -15.99
CA PRO A 276 4.10 -0.96 -15.18
C PRO A 276 3.90 -1.36 -13.72
N TYR A 277 4.98 -1.73 -13.04
CA TYR A 277 4.99 -2.00 -11.59
C TYR A 277 4.27 -0.90 -10.80
N ASP A 278 4.40 0.34 -11.28
CA ASP A 278 3.73 1.53 -10.77
C ASP A 278 2.20 1.48 -10.79
N ALA A 279 1.58 0.87 -11.81
CA ALA A 279 0.13 0.77 -11.93
C ALA A 279 -0.44 -0.22 -10.90
N GLU A 280 0.19 -1.39 -10.75
CA GLU A 280 -0.18 -2.37 -9.74
C GLU A 280 -0.05 -1.79 -8.33
N MET A 281 1.05 -1.11 -8.04
CA MET A 281 1.26 -0.50 -6.72
C MET A 281 0.28 0.63 -6.43
N SER A 282 -0.11 1.41 -7.44
CA SER A 282 -1.14 2.44 -7.31
C SER A 282 -2.51 1.83 -7.00
N LEU A 283 -2.87 0.72 -7.65
CA LEU A 283 -4.08 -0.05 -7.34
C LEU A 283 -4.08 -0.60 -5.91
N ARG A 284 -2.96 -1.19 -5.46
CA ARG A 284 -2.81 -1.69 -4.08
C ARG A 284 -3.00 -0.57 -3.06
N THR A 285 -2.35 0.58 -3.27
CA THR A 285 -2.45 1.73 -2.35
C THR A 285 -3.87 2.31 -2.33
N ALA A 286 -4.52 2.41 -3.49
CA ALA A 286 -5.90 2.82 -3.59
C ALA A 286 -6.87 1.86 -2.89
N CYS A 287 -6.63 0.54 -2.94
CA CYS A 287 -7.39 -0.43 -2.13
C CYS A 287 -7.26 -0.13 -0.63
N GLY A 288 -6.07 0.23 -0.15
CA GLY A 288 -5.85 0.65 1.24
C GLY A 288 -6.69 1.87 1.63
N ILE A 289 -6.73 2.90 0.78
CA ILE A 289 -7.58 4.08 1.01
C ILE A 289 -9.06 3.68 1.07
N PHE A 290 -9.53 2.88 0.10
CA PHE A 290 -10.93 2.43 0.10
C PHE A 290 -11.26 1.57 1.32
N LEU A 291 -10.34 0.71 1.78
CA LEU A 291 -10.53 -0.06 3.02
C LEU A 291 -10.69 0.86 4.23
N ASN A 292 -9.87 1.91 4.35
CA ASN A 292 -10.01 2.91 5.42
C ASN A 292 -11.41 3.56 5.38
N LEU A 293 -11.89 3.96 4.20
CA LEU A 293 -13.23 4.53 4.03
C LEU A 293 -14.35 3.52 4.35
N VAL A 294 -14.20 2.26 3.95
CA VAL A 294 -15.17 1.19 4.22
C VAL A 294 -15.29 0.89 5.71
N VAL A 295 -14.20 1.02 6.46
CA VAL A 295 -14.20 0.83 7.91
C VAL A 295 -14.75 2.07 8.64
N THR A 296 -14.37 3.26 8.21
CA THR A 296 -14.62 4.51 8.96
C THR A 296 -15.91 5.22 8.58
N GLU A 297 -16.40 5.07 7.34
CA GLU A 297 -17.53 5.84 6.80
C GLU A 297 -18.62 4.95 6.14
N PRO A 298 -19.14 3.92 6.81
CA PRO A 298 -20.05 2.94 6.20
C PRO A 298 -21.37 3.53 5.65
N GLU A 299 -21.85 4.63 6.22
CA GLU A 299 -23.05 5.32 5.74
C GLU A 299 -22.83 5.95 4.36
N MET A 300 -21.67 6.57 4.12
CA MET A 300 -21.31 7.12 2.82
C MET A 300 -21.21 6.01 1.77
N ILE A 301 -20.57 4.89 2.13
CA ILE A 301 -20.44 3.72 1.25
C ILE A 301 -21.82 3.25 0.77
N ARG A 302 -22.82 3.23 1.66
CA ARG A 302 -24.19 2.80 1.32
C ARG A 302 -24.94 3.78 0.42
N GLN A 303 -24.65 5.07 0.53
CA GLN A 303 -25.40 6.13 -0.14
C GLN A 303 -24.87 6.47 -1.53
N GLU A 304 -23.55 6.42 -1.72
CA GLU A 304 -22.92 6.90 -2.96
C GLU A 304 -22.73 5.80 -4.01
N GLU A 305 -23.15 6.09 -5.24
CA GLU A 305 -23.11 5.13 -6.36
C GLU A 305 -21.70 4.70 -6.75
N CYS A 306 -20.69 5.55 -6.53
CA CYS A 306 -19.29 5.25 -6.88
C CYS A 306 -18.80 3.96 -6.20
N PHE A 307 -19.27 3.64 -5.00
CA PHE A 307 -18.88 2.40 -4.32
C PHE A 307 -19.53 1.16 -4.93
N SER A 308 -20.74 1.28 -5.50
CA SER A 308 -21.35 0.19 -6.28
C SER A 308 -20.61 -0.04 -7.59
N SER A 309 -20.13 1.03 -8.24
CA SER A 309 -19.27 0.93 -9.44
C SER A 309 -17.91 0.30 -9.10
N LEU A 310 -17.28 0.71 -8.01
CA LEU A 310 -16.03 0.11 -7.52
C LEU A 310 -16.20 -1.39 -7.25
N LEU A 311 -17.27 -1.77 -6.53
CA LEU A 311 -17.54 -3.17 -6.23
C LEU A 311 -17.71 -4.00 -7.51
N SER A 312 -18.47 -3.49 -8.48
CA SER A 312 -18.65 -4.15 -9.78
C SER A 312 -17.31 -4.37 -10.48
N LEU A 313 -16.44 -3.35 -10.51
CA LEU A 313 -15.11 -3.46 -11.11
C LEU A 313 -14.26 -4.52 -10.42
N LEU A 314 -14.23 -4.54 -9.08
CA LEU A 314 -13.49 -5.56 -8.31
C LEU A 314 -14.00 -6.97 -8.62
N MET A 315 -15.33 -7.15 -8.72
CA MET A 315 -15.95 -8.45 -9.01
C MET A 315 -15.61 -8.98 -10.39
N GLU A 316 -15.63 -8.11 -11.41
CA GLU A 316 -15.29 -8.47 -12.79
C GLU A 316 -13.78 -8.78 -12.94
N SER A 317 -12.96 -8.15 -12.10
CA SER A 317 -11.50 -8.19 -12.20
C SER A 317 -10.84 -9.34 -11.44
N LEU A 318 -11.42 -9.82 -10.34
CA LEU A 318 -10.73 -10.74 -9.43
C LEU A 318 -10.24 -12.03 -10.11
N GLN A 319 -11.05 -12.60 -11.01
CA GLN A 319 -10.71 -13.89 -11.62
C GLN A 319 -9.45 -13.82 -12.49
N SER A 320 -9.20 -12.70 -13.19
CA SER A 320 -7.99 -12.53 -14.00
C SER A 320 -6.73 -12.47 -13.15
N LEU A 321 -6.82 -11.86 -11.95
CA LEU A 321 -5.72 -11.80 -10.99
C LEU A 321 -5.39 -13.18 -10.41
N LEU A 322 -6.42 -13.95 -10.03
CA LEU A 322 -6.24 -15.29 -9.44
C LEU A 322 -5.67 -16.32 -10.42
N CYS A 323 -5.79 -16.09 -11.73
CA CYS A 323 -5.15 -16.94 -12.74
C CYS A 323 -3.64 -16.72 -12.83
N SER A 324 -3.11 -15.57 -12.36
CA SER A 324 -1.68 -15.28 -12.34
C SER A 324 -1.07 -15.59 -10.96
N GLN A 325 0.16 -16.12 -10.94
CA GLN A 325 0.91 -16.27 -9.70
C GLN A 325 1.54 -14.94 -9.24
N HIS A 326 1.87 -14.05 -10.19
CA HIS A 326 2.64 -12.84 -9.90
C HIS A 326 1.85 -11.69 -9.25
N HIS A 327 0.50 -11.75 -9.29
CA HIS A 327 -0.36 -10.67 -8.80
C HIS A 327 -1.17 -11.07 -7.55
N LEU A 328 -0.65 -12.02 -6.76
CA LEU A 328 -1.35 -12.54 -5.57
C LEU A 328 -1.63 -11.43 -4.55
N ILE A 329 -0.71 -10.49 -4.36
CA ILE A 329 -0.90 -9.36 -3.42
C ILE A 329 -2.03 -8.45 -3.88
N LEU A 330 -2.12 -8.15 -5.18
CA LEU A 330 -3.23 -7.36 -5.72
C LEU A 330 -4.56 -8.15 -5.62
N ALA A 331 -4.54 -9.46 -5.87
CA ALA A 331 -5.71 -10.32 -5.69
C ALA A 331 -6.21 -10.33 -4.23
N ALA A 332 -5.30 -10.36 -3.26
CA ALA A 332 -5.63 -10.27 -1.83
C ALA A 332 -6.30 -8.93 -1.49
N ASN A 333 -5.77 -7.82 -2.03
CA ASN A 333 -6.37 -6.49 -1.87
C ASN A 333 -7.78 -6.43 -2.46
N PHE A 334 -7.98 -6.92 -3.69
CA PHE A 334 -9.28 -6.92 -4.38
C PHE A 334 -10.30 -7.81 -3.66
N THR A 335 -9.87 -9.00 -3.24
CA THR A 335 -10.73 -9.94 -2.51
C THR A 335 -11.20 -9.32 -1.19
N THR A 336 -10.27 -8.78 -0.40
CA THR A 336 -10.56 -8.25 0.93
C THR A 336 -11.45 -7.00 0.84
N LEU A 337 -11.11 -6.05 -0.03
CA LEU A 337 -11.91 -4.86 -0.25
C LEU A 337 -13.32 -5.21 -0.76
N GLY A 338 -13.41 -6.10 -1.75
CA GLY A 338 -14.71 -6.52 -2.29
C GLY A 338 -15.60 -7.20 -1.25
N LEU A 339 -15.05 -8.06 -0.39
CA LEU A 339 -15.79 -8.68 0.72
C LEU A 339 -16.21 -7.65 1.78
N MET A 340 -15.31 -6.74 2.14
CA MET A 340 -15.57 -5.66 3.12
C MET A 340 -16.63 -4.67 2.63
N MET A 341 -16.69 -4.40 1.33
CA MET A 341 -17.77 -3.62 0.73
C MET A 341 -19.06 -4.42 0.64
N SER A 342 -18.98 -5.73 0.36
CA SER A 342 -20.16 -6.58 0.18
C SER A 342 -21.04 -6.66 1.43
N ARG A 343 -20.45 -6.63 2.63
CA ARG A 343 -21.22 -6.57 3.88
C ARG A 343 -22.01 -5.26 4.07
N ILE A 344 -21.59 -4.16 3.44
CA ILE A 344 -22.28 -2.86 3.53
C ILE A 344 -23.32 -2.73 2.42
N LEU A 345 -22.97 -3.22 1.23
CA LEU A 345 -23.77 -3.09 0.00
C LEU A 345 -24.68 -4.28 -0.28
N ALA A 346 -24.90 -5.19 0.69
CA ALA A 346 -25.62 -6.45 0.49
C ALA A 346 -27.00 -6.30 -0.17
N ASP A 347 -27.71 -5.20 0.13
CA ASP A 347 -29.04 -4.91 -0.42
C ASP A 347 -29.02 -4.33 -1.84
N THR A 348 -27.84 -4.06 -2.40
CA THR A 348 -27.72 -3.50 -3.75
C THR A 348 -27.90 -4.59 -4.83
N PRO A 349 -28.39 -4.23 -6.03
CA PRO A 349 -28.58 -5.18 -7.14
C PRO A 349 -27.32 -5.95 -7.54
N VAL A 350 -26.14 -5.34 -7.36
CA VAL A 350 -24.84 -5.95 -7.70
C VAL A 350 -24.62 -7.27 -6.95
N LEU A 351 -25.17 -7.40 -5.74
CA LEU A 351 -25.00 -8.56 -4.86
C LEU A 351 -26.18 -9.54 -4.83
N GLN A 352 -27.21 -9.33 -5.65
CA GLN A 352 -28.40 -10.18 -5.71
C GLN A 352 -28.19 -11.48 -6.50
N GLY A 353 -27.05 -12.15 -6.31
CA GLY A 353 -26.77 -13.49 -6.82
C GLY A 353 -26.59 -13.57 -8.34
N THR A 354 -26.12 -12.48 -8.96
CA THR A 354 -25.78 -12.41 -10.39
C THR A 354 -24.62 -13.35 -10.72
N ALA A 355 -24.41 -13.62 -12.03
CA ALA A 355 -23.26 -14.42 -12.46
C ALA A 355 -21.91 -13.80 -12.03
N VAL A 356 -21.83 -12.46 -12.06
CA VAL A 356 -20.64 -11.69 -11.66
C VAL A 356 -20.42 -11.80 -10.15
N SER A 357 -21.45 -11.59 -9.32
CA SER A 357 -21.31 -11.69 -7.86
C SER A 357 -20.96 -13.11 -7.42
N ARG A 358 -21.59 -14.13 -8.01
CA ARG A 358 -21.23 -15.55 -7.74
C ARG A 358 -19.81 -15.86 -8.19
N GLY A 359 -19.38 -15.33 -9.33
CA GLY A 359 -18.01 -15.46 -9.83
C GLY A 359 -16.99 -14.88 -8.87
N PHE A 360 -17.22 -13.66 -8.37
CA PHE A 360 -16.38 -13.03 -7.36
C PHE A 360 -16.28 -13.86 -6.09
N PHE A 361 -17.41 -14.30 -5.51
CA PHE A 361 -17.37 -15.08 -4.28
C PHE A 361 -16.73 -16.46 -4.48
N ARG A 362 -16.86 -17.08 -5.66
CA ARG A 362 -16.09 -18.29 -6.00
C ARG A 362 -14.59 -18.02 -6.05
N GLY A 363 -14.17 -16.89 -6.62
CA GLY A 363 -12.78 -16.43 -6.60
C GLY A 363 -12.28 -16.16 -5.18
N ALA A 364 -13.08 -15.48 -4.35
CA ALA A 364 -12.76 -15.21 -2.95
C ALA A 364 -12.61 -16.49 -2.14
N ILE A 365 -13.52 -17.46 -2.31
CA ILE A 365 -13.42 -18.78 -1.68
C ILE A 365 -12.14 -19.49 -2.14
N HIS A 366 -11.82 -19.46 -3.43
CA HIS A 366 -10.58 -20.04 -3.95
C HIS A 366 -9.33 -19.40 -3.32
N PHE A 367 -9.28 -18.07 -3.20
CA PHE A 367 -8.20 -17.35 -2.53
C PHE A 367 -8.08 -17.77 -1.06
N LEU A 368 -9.19 -17.70 -0.30
CA LEU A 368 -9.17 -17.97 1.13
C LEU A 368 -8.85 -19.45 1.44
N SER A 369 -9.41 -20.39 0.68
CA SER A 369 -9.29 -21.83 0.92
C SER A 369 -7.93 -22.43 0.58
N LYS A 370 -7.17 -21.82 -0.34
CA LYS A 370 -5.90 -22.39 -0.84
C LYS A 370 -4.64 -21.81 -0.18
N ALA A 371 -4.79 -20.94 0.81
CA ALA A 371 -3.67 -20.32 1.52
C ALA A 371 -2.88 -21.32 2.39
N HIS A 372 -3.51 -22.40 2.88
CA HIS A 372 -2.89 -23.33 3.83
C HIS A 372 -2.94 -24.78 3.35
N VAL A 373 -1.91 -25.54 3.68
CA VAL A 373 -1.77 -26.98 3.40
C VAL A 373 -1.18 -27.70 4.61
N THR A 374 -1.31 -29.03 4.66
CA THR A 374 -0.67 -29.86 5.67
C THR A 374 0.72 -30.29 5.22
N GLN A 375 1.73 -30.15 6.08
CA GLN A 375 3.09 -30.63 5.86
C GLN A 375 3.55 -31.51 7.03
N LEU A 376 4.23 -32.62 6.74
CA LEU A 376 4.84 -33.47 7.77
C LEU A 376 6.16 -32.84 8.22
N GLU A 377 6.29 -32.59 9.51
CA GLU A 377 7.55 -32.17 10.13
C GLU A 377 8.35 -33.42 10.52
N GLU A 378 9.46 -33.65 9.81
CA GLU A 378 10.29 -34.86 9.97
C GLU A 378 10.93 -34.97 11.36
N ALA A 379 11.16 -33.85 12.05
CA ALA A 379 11.82 -33.82 13.35
C ALA A 379 10.92 -34.28 14.50
N GLU A 380 9.64 -33.90 14.48
CA GLU A 380 8.68 -34.22 15.55
C GLU A 380 7.69 -35.32 15.16
N GLU A 381 7.76 -35.86 13.93
CA GLU A 381 6.80 -36.80 13.34
C GLU A 381 5.34 -36.30 13.44
N ARG A 382 5.15 -34.98 13.31
CA ARG A 382 3.85 -34.31 13.42
C ARG A 382 3.49 -33.61 12.13
N THR A 383 2.22 -33.70 11.76
CA THR A 383 1.70 -32.91 10.64
C THR A 383 1.31 -31.52 11.14
N GLN A 384 1.85 -30.48 10.52
CA GLN A 384 1.53 -29.09 10.78
C GLN A 384 0.68 -28.50 9.66
N ILE A 385 -0.05 -27.42 9.94
CA ILE A 385 -0.68 -26.57 8.92
C ILE A 385 0.27 -25.44 8.62
N VAL A 386 0.68 -25.32 7.36
CA VAL A 386 1.63 -24.31 6.90
C VAL A 386 1.04 -23.53 5.73
N VAL A 387 1.61 -22.35 5.47
CA VAL A 387 1.27 -21.55 4.28
C VAL A 387 1.71 -22.31 3.03
N SER A 388 0.82 -22.38 2.03
CA SER A 388 1.08 -23.09 0.78
C SER A 388 2.12 -22.38 -0.07
N GLU A 389 2.87 -23.13 -0.89
CA GLU A 389 3.99 -22.63 -1.70
C GLU A 389 3.64 -21.35 -2.50
N ARG A 390 2.45 -21.30 -3.08
CA ARG A 390 1.95 -20.14 -3.84
C ARG A 390 1.87 -18.85 -3.00
N TYR A 391 1.62 -18.98 -1.70
CA TYR A 391 1.39 -17.86 -0.79
C TYR A 391 2.65 -17.48 -0.01
N GLN A 392 3.63 -18.38 0.12
CA GLN A 392 4.81 -18.21 0.99
C GLN A 392 5.56 -16.89 0.74
N GLU A 393 5.90 -16.59 -0.51
CA GLU A 393 6.67 -15.37 -0.85
C GLU A 393 5.94 -14.06 -0.54
N ALA A 394 4.61 -14.08 -0.60
CA ALA A 394 3.77 -12.90 -0.40
C ALA A 394 3.12 -12.84 0.99
N TRP A 395 3.25 -13.88 1.82
CA TRP A 395 2.46 -14.07 3.03
C TRP A 395 2.59 -12.90 4.01
N ASP A 396 3.81 -12.43 4.25
CA ASP A 396 4.07 -11.29 5.14
C ASP A 396 3.33 -10.01 4.73
N GLN A 397 3.02 -9.86 3.43
CA GLN A 397 2.29 -8.70 2.89
C GLN A 397 0.77 -8.92 2.81
N ILE A 398 0.29 -10.17 2.89
CA ILE A 398 -1.13 -10.49 2.66
C ILE A 398 -1.82 -11.16 3.84
N SER A 399 -1.10 -11.60 4.88
CA SER A 399 -1.67 -12.33 6.02
C SER A 399 -2.77 -11.54 6.72
N GLU A 400 -2.53 -10.26 7.02
CA GLU A 400 -3.54 -9.37 7.60
C GLU A 400 -4.78 -9.21 6.69
N LEU A 401 -4.57 -9.08 5.38
CA LEU A 401 -5.66 -9.02 4.40
C LEU A 401 -6.43 -10.35 4.36
N TRP A 402 -5.75 -11.49 4.44
CA TRP A 402 -6.37 -12.80 4.48
C TRP A 402 -7.27 -12.97 5.71
N PHE A 403 -6.78 -12.60 6.90
CA PHE A 403 -7.55 -12.65 8.13
C PHE A 403 -8.77 -11.72 8.09
N LEU A 404 -8.59 -10.49 7.61
CA LEU A 404 -9.70 -9.56 7.40
C LEU A 404 -10.70 -10.11 6.37
N GLY A 405 -10.20 -10.74 5.30
CA GLY A 405 -11.01 -11.40 4.27
C GLY A 405 -11.85 -12.55 4.82
N MET A 406 -11.29 -13.40 5.70
CA MET A 406 -12.03 -14.47 6.38
C MET A 406 -13.18 -13.92 7.23
N GLN A 407 -12.93 -12.86 8.00
CA GLN A 407 -13.95 -12.19 8.83
C GLN A 407 -15.03 -11.53 7.98
N ALA A 408 -14.63 -10.84 6.90
CA ALA A 408 -15.55 -10.19 5.98
C ALA A 408 -16.42 -11.21 5.23
N PHE A 409 -15.84 -12.34 4.81
CA PHE A 409 -16.57 -13.45 4.20
C PHE A 409 -17.62 -14.01 5.16
N ALA A 410 -17.24 -14.34 6.40
CA ALA A 410 -18.17 -14.83 7.42
C ALA A 410 -19.34 -13.85 7.63
N SER A 411 -19.05 -12.55 7.66
CA SER A 411 -20.06 -11.49 7.83
C SER A 411 -21.02 -11.37 6.63
N CYS A 412 -20.60 -11.81 5.43
CA CYS A 412 -21.46 -11.81 4.25
C CYS A 412 -22.45 -12.99 4.25
N VAL A 413 -22.16 -14.09 4.94
CA VAL A 413 -22.99 -15.31 4.97
C VAL A 413 -24.44 -15.06 5.38
N PRO A 414 -24.74 -14.37 6.51
CA PRO A 414 -26.14 -14.08 6.87
C PRO A 414 -26.81 -13.07 5.93
N LEU A 415 -26.03 -12.26 5.22
CA LEU A 415 -26.54 -11.19 4.35
C LEU A 415 -26.87 -11.68 2.93
N LEU A 416 -26.23 -12.76 2.48
CA LEU A 416 -26.34 -13.27 1.12
C LEU A 416 -26.86 -14.72 1.15
N PRO A 417 -28.18 -14.96 1.04
CA PRO A 417 -28.77 -16.29 1.19
C PRO A 417 -28.27 -17.35 0.18
N TRP A 418 -27.74 -16.91 -0.96
CA TRP A 418 -27.17 -17.78 -1.99
C TRP A 418 -25.71 -18.17 -1.72
N LEU A 419 -25.01 -17.50 -0.80
CA LEU A 419 -23.58 -17.69 -0.55
C LEU A 419 -23.23 -19.06 0.06
N PRO A 420 -23.97 -19.61 1.05
CA PRO A 420 -23.66 -20.93 1.59
C PRO A 420 -23.64 -22.04 0.53
N GLN A 421 -24.51 -21.94 -0.47
CA GLN A 421 -24.54 -22.89 -1.60
C GLN A 421 -23.23 -22.83 -2.40
N SER A 422 -22.65 -21.64 -2.60
CA SER A 422 -21.35 -21.49 -3.28
C SER A 422 -20.19 -22.08 -2.49
N VAL A 423 -20.25 -22.09 -1.15
CA VAL A 423 -19.27 -22.77 -0.29
C VAL A 423 -19.35 -24.28 -0.42
N VAL A 424 -20.56 -24.83 -0.53
CA VAL A 424 -20.75 -26.26 -0.76
C VAL A 424 -20.22 -26.67 -2.13
N GLU A 425 -20.54 -25.91 -3.17
CA GLU A 425 -20.08 -26.17 -4.55
C GLU A 425 -18.55 -26.10 -4.73
N SER A 426 -17.85 -25.42 -3.82
CA SER A 426 -16.39 -25.27 -3.89
C SER A 426 -15.62 -26.33 -3.10
N ASP A 427 -16.30 -27.28 -2.46
CA ASP A 427 -15.71 -28.26 -1.54
C ASP A 427 -14.92 -27.65 -0.36
N TRP A 428 -15.12 -26.37 -0.03
CA TRP A 428 -14.28 -25.70 0.97
C TRP A 428 -14.46 -26.29 2.37
N LEU A 429 -15.69 -26.68 2.74
CA LEU A 429 -15.94 -27.37 4.02
C LEU A 429 -15.17 -28.69 4.10
N LYS A 430 -15.15 -29.46 3.01
CA LYS A 430 -14.42 -30.72 2.94
C LYS A 430 -12.91 -30.46 3.08
N ASP A 431 -12.38 -29.48 2.34
CA ASP A 431 -10.97 -29.09 2.42
C ASP A 431 -10.56 -28.70 3.85
N ILE A 432 -11.40 -27.92 4.56
CA ILE A 432 -11.16 -27.55 5.97
C ILE A 432 -11.08 -28.80 6.85
N PHE A 433 -12.03 -29.73 6.73
CA PHE A 433 -12.03 -30.93 7.55
C PHE A 433 -10.88 -31.88 7.20
N ASP A 434 -10.46 -31.95 5.94
CA ASP A 434 -9.30 -32.73 5.51
C ASP A 434 -7.98 -32.13 6.06
N LEU A 435 -7.88 -30.80 6.22
CA LEU A 435 -6.76 -30.16 6.91
C LEU A 435 -6.76 -30.51 8.40
N LEU A 436 -7.89 -30.32 9.09
CA LEU A 436 -8.02 -30.57 10.52
C LEU A 436 -7.91 -32.06 10.89
N ASN A 437 -8.27 -32.98 9.99
CA ASN A 437 -8.11 -34.42 10.22
C ASN A 437 -6.64 -34.85 10.19
N ARG A 438 -5.81 -34.17 9.38
CA ARG A 438 -4.41 -34.54 9.19
C ARG A 438 -3.47 -33.83 10.15
N ALA A 439 -3.80 -32.61 10.53
CA ALA A 439 -2.97 -31.79 11.40
C ALA A 439 -2.99 -32.26 12.85
N SER A 440 -1.88 -32.01 13.57
CA SER A 440 -1.84 -32.14 15.01
C SER A 440 -2.44 -30.89 15.67
N PRO A 441 -3.41 -31.00 16.59
CA PRO A 441 -4.05 -29.83 17.20
C PRO A 441 -3.09 -28.87 17.92
N VAL A 442 -2.00 -29.42 18.48
CA VAL A 442 -1.01 -28.64 19.24
C VAL A 442 -0.13 -27.78 18.34
N THR A 443 -0.07 -28.06 17.04
CA THR A 443 0.81 -27.36 16.09
C THR A 443 0.09 -26.29 15.28
N VAL A 444 -1.21 -26.10 15.46
CA VAL A 444 -1.98 -25.12 14.67
C VAL A 444 -2.09 -23.79 15.39
N GLU A 445 -1.81 -22.71 14.66
CA GLU A 445 -1.89 -21.34 15.18
C GLU A 445 -3.32 -20.94 15.56
N LEU A 446 -3.45 -20.23 16.68
CA LEU A 446 -4.74 -19.83 17.24
C LEU A 446 -5.50 -18.86 16.31
N ASP A 447 -4.81 -17.94 15.65
CA ASP A 447 -5.43 -16.95 14.77
C ASP A 447 -6.05 -17.60 13.52
N PHE A 448 -5.39 -18.65 13.00
CA PHE A 448 -5.92 -19.47 11.91
C PHE A 448 -7.20 -20.21 12.35
N ILE A 449 -7.17 -20.89 13.50
CA ILE A 449 -8.34 -21.60 14.04
C ILE A 449 -9.50 -20.64 14.31
N THR A 450 -9.21 -19.48 14.89
CA THR A 450 -10.21 -18.44 15.18
C THR A 450 -10.89 -17.97 13.89
N SER A 451 -10.12 -17.81 12.81
CA SER A 451 -10.62 -17.41 11.50
C SER A 451 -11.52 -18.47 10.85
N LEU A 452 -11.13 -19.76 10.94
CA LEU A 452 -11.98 -20.86 10.51
C LEU A 452 -13.28 -20.91 11.31
N GLN A 453 -13.19 -20.78 12.64
CA GLN A 453 -14.36 -20.80 13.51
C GLN A 453 -15.39 -19.74 13.09
N TYR A 454 -14.99 -18.51 12.80
CA TYR A 454 -15.93 -17.46 12.39
C TYR A 454 -16.73 -17.85 11.14
N VAL A 455 -16.07 -18.43 10.14
CA VAL A 455 -16.73 -18.89 8.90
C VAL A 455 -17.66 -20.07 9.18
N LEU A 456 -17.19 -21.08 9.92
CA LEU A 456 -17.96 -22.29 10.22
C LEU A 456 -19.22 -21.98 11.05
N VAL A 457 -19.12 -21.09 12.03
CA VAL A 457 -20.26 -20.66 12.86
C VAL A 457 -21.36 -20.04 12.00
N GLU A 458 -21.01 -19.09 11.12
CA GLU A 458 -22.02 -18.42 10.31
C GLU A 458 -22.64 -19.34 9.24
N LEU A 459 -21.85 -20.26 8.67
CA LEU A 459 -22.38 -21.28 7.77
C LEU A 459 -23.33 -22.27 8.48
N ALA A 460 -22.99 -22.70 9.70
CA ALA A 460 -23.84 -23.59 10.49
C ALA A 460 -25.20 -22.95 10.81
N LYS A 461 -25.19 -21.67 11.23
CA LYS A 461 -26.42 -20.92 11.54
C LYS A 461 -27.30 -20.72 10.30
N ASN A 462 -26.71 -20.31 9.19
CA ASN A 462 -27.45 -19.80 8.03
C ASN A 462 -27.71 -20.83 6.92
N SER A 463 -27.15 -22.05 7.03
CA SER A 463 -27.40 -23.11 6.05
C SER A 463 -27.55 -24.48 6.70
N LYS A 464 -28.73 -25.08 6.56
CA LYS A 464 -28.97 -26.46 6.99
C LYS A 464 -28.04 -27.44 6.25
N HIS A 465 -27.81 -27.23 4.96
CA HIS A 465 -26.97 -28.12 4.18
C HIS A 465 -25.50 -28.10 4.64
N CYS A 466 -24.96 -26.91 4.93
CA CYS A 466 -23.61 -26.78 5.50
C CYS A 466 -23.53 -27.45 6.88
N ARG A 467 -24.55 -27.26 7.72
CA ARG A 467 -24.64 -27.89 9.04
C ARG A 467 -24.68 -29.42 8.95
N ASP A 468 -25.46 -29.97 8.03
CA ASP A 468 -25.52 -31.42 7.81
C ASP A 468 -24.14 -31.96 7.38
N ILE A 469 -23.40 -31.25 6.52
CA ILE A 469 -22.02 -31.61 6.13
C ILE A 469 -21.08 -31.55 7.35
N MET A 470 -21.20 -30.54 8.21
CA MET A 470 -20.38 -30.42 9.42
C MET A 470 -20.64 -31.58 10.39
N LEU A 471 -21.90 -31.92 10.63
CA LEU A 471 -22.28 -33.05 11.50
C LEU A 471 -21.76 -34.38 10.95
N LEU A 472 -21.80 -34.58 9.62
CA LEU A 472 -21.25 -35.77 8.97
C LEU A 472 -19.72 -35.90 9.08
N ASN A 473 -19.01 -34.83 9.46
CA ASN A 473 -17.55 -34.78 9.57
C ASN A 473 -17.06 -34.66 11.02
N ASP A 474 -17.90 -35.05 12.00
CA ASP A 474 -17.62 -35.01 13.44
C ASP A 474 -17.14 -33.62 13.91
N CYS A 475 -17.77 -32.57 13.38
CA CYS A 475 -17.37 -31.18 13.63
C CYS A 475 -17.43 -30.77 15.11
N GLU A 476 -18.31 -31.35 15.92
CA GLU A 476 -18.38 -31.08 17.37
C GLU A 476 -17.10 -31.55 18.08
N GLU A 477 -16.64 -32.77 17.79
CA GLU A 477 -15.40 -33.32 18.35
C GLU A 477 -14.18 -32.49 17.89
N LYS A 478 -14.15 -32.10 16.61
CA LYS A 478 -13.09 -31.23 16.09
C LYS A 478 -13.11 -29.84 16.71
N ALA A 479 -14.29 -29.27 16.91
CA ALA A 479 -14.42 -27.97 17.56
C ALA A 479 -13.85 -28.03 18.99
N ASN A 480 -14.15 -29.09 19.74
CA ASN A 480 -13.57 -29.30 21.06
C ASN A 480 -12.04 -29.47 21.00
N LEU A 481 -11.55 -30.35 20.11
CA LEU A 481 -10.14 -30.69 19.95
C LEU A 481 -9.25 -29.49 19.60
N TYR A 482 -9.74 -28.61 18.74
CA TYR A 482 -9.02 -27.41 18.28
C TYR A 482 -9.37 -26.16 19.09
N GLY A 483 -10.22 -26.25 20.13
CA GLY A 483 -10.57 -25.11 20.98
C GLY A 483 -11.54 -24.10 20.35
N MET A 484 -12.36 -24.53 19.39
CA MET A 484 -13.40 -23.71 18.75
C MET A 484 -14.70 -23.65 19.58
N ALA A 485 -14.63 -23.05 20.77
CA ALA A 485 -15.75 -22.97 21.71
C ALA A 485 -17.03 -22.32 21.12
N GLY A 486 -16.88 -21.33 20.25
CA GLY A 486 -18.02 -20.67 19.60
C GLY A 486 -18.77 -21.58 18.62
N LEU A 487 -18.04 -22.48 17.94
CA LEU A 487 -18.63 -23.47 17.04
C LEU A 487 -19.30 -24.60 17.81
N GLU A 488 -18.67 -25.10 18.88
CA GLU A 488 -19.25 -26.11 19.78
C GLU A 488 -20.60 -25.62 20.33
N GLN A 489 -20.63 -24.41 20.90
CA GLN A 489 -21.87 -23.81 21.42
C GLN A 489 -22.94 -23.66 20.33
N CYS A 490 -22.54 -23.24 19.13
CA CYS A 490 -23.45 -23.07 18.00
C CYS A 490 -24.11 -24.39 17.58
N LEU A 491 -23.34 -25.48 17.51
CA LEU A 491 -23.86 -26.79 17.11
C LEU A 491 -24.82 -27.35 18.18
N CYS A 492 -24.47 -27.26 19.46
CA CYS A 492 -25.34 -27.72 20.55
C CYS A 492 -26.69 -26.98 20.62
N GLN A 493 -26.74 -25.68 20.29
CA GLN A 493 -27.98 -24.90 20.30
C GLN A 493 -28.91 -25.21 19.10
N LEU A 494 -28.34 -25.76 18.02
CA LEU A 494 -29.05 -26.00 16.77
C LEU A 494 -29.57 -27.44 16.65
N GLU A 495 -29.19 -28.34 17.56
CA GLU A 495 -29.80 -29.66 17.70
C GLU A 495 -31.23 -29.54 18.25
N PRO A 496 -32.23 -30.21 17.65
CA PRO A 496 -33.52 -30.35 18.31
C PRO A 496 -33.32 -31.12 19.64
N PRO A 497 -34.10 -30.83 20.70
CA PRO A 497 -33.98 -31.56 21.96
C PRO A 497 -34.25 -33.05 21.69
N HIS A 498 -33.19 -33.85 21.65
CA HIS A 498 -33.34 -35.30 21.53
C HIS A 498 -34.00 -35.81 22.81
N PRO A 499 -35.16 -36.50 22.74
CA PRO A 499 -35.61 -37.28 23.88
C PRO A 499 -34.61 -38.42 24.04
N LEU A 500 -34.07 -38.60 25.26
CA LEU A 500 -33.09 -39.63 25.68
C LEU A 500 -31.61 -39.22 25.74
N ARG A 501 -31.27 -38.11 26.40
CA ARG A 501 -30.17 -38.15 27.38
C ARG A 501 -30.77 -38.51 28.73
N MET A 502 -31.09 -39.79 28.93
CA MET A 502 -31.37 -40.31 30.27
C MET A 502 -30.09 -40.16 31.09
N VAL A 503 -30.21 -39.33 32.12
CA VAL A 503 -29.33 -39.21 33.28
C VAL A 503 -28.77 -40.58 33.68
N THR A 504 -27.51 -40.83 33.38
CA THR A 504 -26.75 -41.86 34.09
C THR A 504 -26.39 -41.30 35.46
N THR A 505 -27.18 -41.68 36.45
CA THR A 505 -26.87 -41.54 37.88
C THR A 505 -25.44 -42.05 38.19
N PRO A 506 -24.68 -41.36 39.05
CA PRO A 506 -23.35 -41.82 39.46
C PRO A 506 -23.48 -43.05 40.36
N ARG A 507 -22.88 -44.17 39.94
CA ARG A 507 -22.62 -45.32 40.81
C ARG A 507 -21.45 -44.98 41.72
N PHE A 508 -21.75 -44.62 42.96
CA PHE A 508 -20.87 -44.79 44.10
C PHE A 508 -20.71 -46.29 44.44
N LEU A 509 -19.58 -46.62 45.09
CA LEU A 509 -19.08 -47.90 45.67
C LEU A 509 -18.01 -48.56 44.78
N LYS A 510 -16.75 -48.72 45.21
CA LYS A 510 -16.17 -48.85 46.56
C LYS A 510 -14.99 -47.94 46.79
#